data_AF-A0A497D9S4-F1
#
_entry.id   AF-A0A497D9S4-F1
#
_cell.length_a   1.000
_cell.length_b   1.000
_cell.length_c   1.000
_cell.angle_alpha   90.00
_cell.angle_beta   90.00
_cell.angle_gamma   90.00
#
_symmetry.space_group_name_H-M   'P 1'
#
loop_
_entity.id
_entity.type
_entity.pdbx_description
1 polymer ?
#
loop_
_entity_poly.entity_id
_entity_poly.type
_entity_poly.pdbx_seq_one_letter_code
_entity_poly.pdbx_strand_id
1 'polypeptide(L)'
;MAGIYIHIPFCKQKCHYCNFYTVISQKYRNDFVHILLKELEQRRDYLGEQTVNTIYFGGGTPSLLADNEIVRIIDSIKTLFPVNEKAEITLEANPDDLNKEKLTSLKENTPVNRLSIGVQSFHNEDLVYLNRAHNASQALKAIENSLSAGFDNITVDLIYGIPTLTEKNWRKNLELFFDFGIPHLSSYALTVENKTVLHSLIAKKKMTPVDDKQAVKHFELLLEETEKHGYIHYEISNFAREGYYSKHNSIYWLGGHYLGVGPSAHSFNGISRQWNVANMKQYMEFEQTGTTVLEKEVLSKDQRYNEYVMTSLRTSWGCDTEHLENVFGNLYTNHFLKHIIPFVEDGKVQQKGNVYTLTNAGKLYADGIAAALFMI
;
A
#
# COMPACT_ATOMS: atom_id res chain seq x y z
N MET A 1 11.94 7.51 -10.88
CA MET A 1 10.49 7.82 -10.78
C MET A 1 10.21 8.21 -9.35
N ALA A 2 9.67 9.42 -9.11
CA ALA A 2 9.33 9.87 -7.77
C ALA A 2 7.82 9.91 -7.52
N GLY A 3 7.41 9.78 -6.26
CA GLY A 3 6.02 9.85 -5.83
C GLY A 3 5.82 10.78 -4.64
N ILE A 4 4.60 11.28 -4.49
CA ILE A 4 4.19 12.02 -3.29
C ILE A 4 3.06 11.25 -2.61
N TYR A 5 3.29 10.86 -1.36
CA TYR A 5 2.29 10.22 -0.50
C TYR A 5 1.73 11.26 0.48
N ILE A 6 0.41 11.27 0.63
CA ILE A 6 -0.30 12.22 1.47
C ILE A 6 -1.09 11.40 2.49
N HIS A 7 -0.67 11.48 3.75
CA HIS A 7 -1.31 10.76 4.83
C HIS A 7 -2.49 11.57 5.40
N ILE A 8 -3.71 11.12 5.14
CA ILE A 8 -4.95 11.70 5.69
C ILE A 8 -5.38 10.87 6.90
N PRO A 9 -5.20 11.33 8.15
CA PRO A 9 -5.32 10.46 9.32
C PRO A 9 -6.77 10.20 9.76
N PHE A 10 -7.77 10.88 9.19
CA PHE A 10 -9.14 10.85 9.70
C PHE A 10 -9.88 9.57 9.28
N CYS A 11 -10.55 8.92 10.24
CA CYS A 11 -11.46 7.81 9.99
C CYS A 11 -12.81 8.03 10.68
N LYS A 12 -13.89 7.48 10.12
CA LYS A 12 -15.19 7.40 10.81
C LYS A 12 -15.18 6.39 11.96
N GLN A 13 -14.44 5.31 11.78
CA GLN A 13 -14.37 4.18 12.72
C GLN A 13 -13.00 3.51 12.70
N LYS A 14 -12.55 2.97 13.84
CA LYS A 14 -11.31 2.20 13.94
C LYS A 14 -11.59 0.72 13.65
N CYS A 15 -11.08 0.22 12.53
CA CYS A 15 -11.13 -1.21 12.20
C CYS A 15 -10.29 -2.01 13.20
N HIS A 16 -10.67 -3.25 13.50
CA HIS A 16 -9.99 -4.05 14.52
C HIS A 16 -8.52 -4.34 14.20
N TYR A 17 -8.23 -4.61 12.92
CA TYR A 17 -6.91 -5.01 12.42
C TYR A 17 -5.99 -3.84 12.07
N CYS A 18 -6.52 -2.61 11.97
CA CYS A 18 -5.79 -1.48 11.41
C CYS A 18 -4.64 -1.03 12.32
N ASN A 19 -3.40 -1.21 11.85
CA ASN A 19 -2.17 -0.75 12.50
C ASN A 19 -1.72 0.67 12.06
N PHE A 20 -2.35 1.24 11.02
CA PHE A 20 -2.04 2.60 10.58
C PHE A 20 -2.38 3.66 11.63
N TYR A 21 -1.64 4.77 11.56
CA TYR A 21 -1.94 5.96 12.33
C TYR A 21 -3.26 6.57 11.85
N THR A 22 -4.25 6.65 12.74
CA THR A 22 -5.57 7.18 12.40
C THR A 22 -6.18 7.89 13.60
N VAL A 23 -7.01 8.90 13.36
CA VAL A 23 -7.78 9.61 14.39
C VAL A 23 -9.27 9.59 14.04
N ILE A 24 -10.11 9.35 15.05
CA ILE A 24 -11.58 9.45 14.91
C ILE A 24 -12.07 10.88 15.23
N SER A 25 -11.30 11.61 16.04
CA SER A 25 -11.61 12.99 16.41
C SER A 25 -11.55 13.92 15.21
N GLN A 26 -12.56 14.79 15.08
CA GLN A 26 -12.62 15.84 14.07
C GLN A 26 -11.96 17.16 14.52
N LYS A 27 -11.36 17.19 15.72
CA LYS A 27 -10.84 18.42 16.36
C LYS A 27 -9.96 19.26 15.45
N TYR A 28 -9.09 18.63 14.65
CA TYR A 28 -8.09 19.29 13.81
C TYR A 28 -8.45 19.27 12.32
N ARG A 29 -9.66 18.86 11.94
CA ARG A 29 -10.03 18.59 10.55
C ARG A 29 -9.99 19.84 9.67
N ASN A 30 -10.43 20.98 10.20
CA ASN A 30 -10.53 22.24 9.45
C ASN A 30 -9.15 22.87 9.17
N ASP A 31 -8.21 22.71 10.09
CA ASP A 31 -6.88 23.31 10.01
C ASP A 31 -5.86 22.38 9.33
N PHE A 32 -6.18 21.08 9.23
CA PHE A 32 -5.25 20.07 8.75
C PHE A 32 -4.70 20.37 7.35
N VAL A 33 -5.57 20.69 6.38
CA VAL A 33 -5.13 20.97 5.00
C VAL A 33 -4.22 22.19 4.97
N HIS A 34 -4.45 23.18 5.83
CA HIS A 34 -3.56 24.34 5.92
C HIS A 34 -2.14 23.94 6.36
N ILE A 35 -2.03 23.17 7.44
CA ILE A 35 -0.72 22.68 7.94
C ILE A 35 -0.04 21.76 6.91
N LEU A 36 -0.79 20.89 6.25
CA LEU A 36 -0.28 19.99 5.20
C LEU A 36 0.35 20.79 4.03
N LEU A 37 -0.32 21.85 3.58
CA LEU A 37 0.19 22.72 2.51
C LEU A 37 1.48 23.44 2.94
N LYS A 38 1.57 23.84 4.20
CA LYS A 38 2.80 24.45 4.76
C LYS A 38 3.95 23.44 4.86
N GLU A 39 3.65 22.20 5.20
CA GLU A 39 4.65 21.12 5.16
C GLU A 39 5.15 20.87 3.74
N LEU A 40 4.25 20.80 2.75
CA LEU A 40 4.62 20.65 1.33
C LEU A 40 5.57 21.77 0.88
N GLU A 41 5.24 23.02 1.21
CA GLU A 41 6.07 24.19 0.90
C GLU A 41 7.46 24.08 1.53
N GLN A 42 7.54 23.70 2.81
CA GLN A 42 8.82 23.51 3.49
C GLN A 42 9.67 22.40 2.86
N ARG A 43 9.03 21.34 2.36
CA ARG A 43 9.69 20.11 1.88
C ARG A 43 9.82 20.05 0.36
N ARG A 44 9.60 21.17 -0.34
CA ARG A 44 9.67 21.27 -1.81
C ARG A 44 10.97 20.76 -2.43
N ASP A 45 12.09 20.91 -1.73
CA ASP A 45 13.41 20.55 -2.24
C ASP A 45 13.78 19.08 -1.94
N TYR A 46 12.93 18.32 -1.21
CA TYR A 46 13.26 16.96 -0.73
C TYR A 46 13.52 15.97 -1.87
N LEU A 47 12.80 16.10 -2.99
CA LEU A 47 12.92 15.23 -4.15
C LEU A 47 13.98 15.70 -5.16
N GLY A 48 14.63 16.85 -4.93
CA GLY A 48 15.58 17.46 -5.88
C GLY A 48 14.93 17.69 -7.25
N GLU A 49 15.63 17.32 -8.32
CA GLU A 49 15.18 17.49 -9.71
C GLU A 49 14.26 16.36 -10.22
N GLN A 50 13.86 15.42 -9.35
CA GLN A 50 13.05 14.28 -9.77
C GLN A 50 11.64 14.72 -10.20
N THR A 51 11.18 14.25 -11.36
CA THR A 51 9.79 14.41 -11.78
C THR A 51 8.86 13.49 -10.96
N VAL A 52 7.82 14.08 -10.39
CA VAL A 52 6.74 13.37 -9.69
C VAL A 52 5.84 12.69 -10.71
N ASN A 53 5.72 11.37 -10.62
CA ASN A 53 4.90 10.56 -11.52
C ASN A 53 3.65 10.01 -10.85
N THR A 54 3.56 10.13 -9.53
CA THR A 54 2.42 9.63 -8.76
C THR A 54 2.12 10.54 -7.58
N ILE A 55 0.83 10.73 -7.29
CA ILE A 55 0.32 11.38 -6.09
C ILE A 55 -0.67 10.41 -5.45
N TYR A 56 -0.48 10.08 -4.19
CA TYR A 56 -1.28 9.06 -3.52
C TYR A 56 -1.84 9.60 -2.21
N PHE A 57 -3.15 9.71 -2.16
CA PHE A 57 -3.88 10.05 -0.95
C PHE A 57 -4.22 8.75 -0.22
N GLY A 58 -3.61 8.53 0.94
CA GLY A 58 -3.82 7.31 1.74
C GLY A 58 -3.90 7.57 3.25
N GLY A 59 -3.90 6.49 4.03
CA GLY A 59 -3.77 6.52 5.48
C GLY A 59 -5.04 6.09 6.20
N GLY A 60 -5.81 7.05 6.71
CA GLY A 60 -7.09 6.81 7.34
C GLY A 60 -8.20 6.64 6.31
N THR A 61 -8.87 7.74 5.94
CA THR A 61 -9.96 7.72 4.96
C THR A 61 -9.92 9.00 4.13
N PRO A 62 -9.07 9.05 3.09
CA PRO A 62 -8.90 10.22 2.24
C PRO A 62 -10.17 10.67 1.51
N SER A 63 -11.10 9.76 1.22
CA SER A 63 -12.43 10.06 0.68
C SER A 63 -13.27 11.03 1.53
N LEU A 64 -12.89 11.28 2.79
CA LEU A 64 -13.49 12.31 3.65
C LEU A 64 -13.06 13.75 3.31
N LEU A 65 -12.08 13.93 2.42
CA LEU A 65 -11.74 15.25 1.90
C LEU A 65 -12.84 15.75 0.95
N ALA A 66 -13.15 17.04 1.08
CA ALA A 66 -13.96 17.73 0.08
C ALA A 66 -13.14 17.93 -1.20
N ASP A 67 -13.82 18.02 -2.34
CA ASP A 67 -13.15 18.04 -3.65
C ASP A 67 -12.25 19.27 -3.79
N ASN A 68 -12.67 20.40 -3.24
CA ASN A 68 -11.85 21.62 -3.19
C ASN A 68 -10.58 21.45 -2.34
N GLU A 69 -10.59 20.62 -1.30
CA GLU A 69 -9.39 20.32 -0.51
C GLU A 69 -8.41 19.45 -1.31
N ILE A 70 -8.93 18.43 -2.01
CA ILE A 70 -8.13 17.57 -2.90
C ILE A 70 -7.46 18.44 -3.98
N VAL A 71 -8.24 19.29 -4.66
CA VAL A 71 -7.74 20.21 -5.70
C VAL A 71 -6.65 21.12 -5.14
N ARG A 72 -6.88 21.77 -3.99
CA ARG A 72 -5.89 22.67 -3.37
C ARG A 72 -4.57 21.97 -3.07
N ILE A 73 -4.60 20.72 -2.60
CA ILE A 73 -3.39 19.93 -2.33
C ILE A 73 -2.66 19.61 -3.63
N ILE A 74 -3.37 19.16 -4.66
CA ILE A 74 -2.76 18.79 -5.95
C ILE A 74 -2.19 20.01 -6.66
N ASP A 75 -2.88 21.15 -6.64
CA ASP A 75 -2.41 22.39 -7.25
C ASP A 75 -1.16 22.92 -6.54
N SER A 76 -1.10 22.81 -5.22
CA SER A 76 0.10 23.13 -4.45
C SER A 76 1.27 22.22 -4.84
N ILE A 77 1.04 20.91 -4.97
CA ILE A 77 2.06 19.98 -5.45
C ILE A 77 2.55 20.34 -6.86
N LYS A 78 1.64 20.61 -7.80
CA LYS A 78 2.00 21.02 -9.18
C LYS A 78 2.76 22.34 -9.23
N THR A 79 2.55 23.22 -8.26
CA THR A 79 3.28 24.50 -8.14
C THR A 79 4.70 24.29 -7.58
N LEU A 80 4.84 23.36 -6.63
CA LEU A 80 6.08 23.15 -5.88
C LEU A 80 7.03 22.13 -6.54
N PHE A 81 6.50 21.20 -7.34
CA PHE A 81 7.24 20.08 -7.91
C PHE A 81 7.01 19.95 -9.42
N PRO A 82 8.00 19.47 -10.20
CA PRO A 82 7.76 19.06 -11.58
C PRO A 82 6.91 17.79 -11.59
N VAL A 83 5.64 17.91 -11.99
CA VAL A 83 4.69 16.78 -12.06
C VAL A 83 4.47 16.36 -13.51
N ASN A 84 4.57 15.05 -13.76
CA ASN A 84 4.22 14.48 -15.06
C ASN A 84 2.73 14.70 -15.35
N GLU A 85 2.39 15.18 -16.55
CA GLU A 85 0.98 15.41 -16.97
C GLU A 85 0.12 14.13 -16.89
N LYS A 86 0.74 12.96 -17.07
CA LYS A 86 0.11 11.64 -16.99
C LYS A 86 0.35 10.96 -15.63
N ALA A 87 0.62 11.74 -14.59
CA ALA A 87 0.81 11.20 -13.25
C ALA A 87 -0.41 10.39 -12.79
N GLU A 88 -0.16 9.26 -12.14
CA GLU A 88 -1.21 8.51 -11.46
C GLU A 88 -1.59 9.24 -10.17
N ILE A 89 -2.85 9.62 -10.03
CA ILE A 89 -3.40 10.30 -8.86
C ILE A 89 -4.41 9.36 -8.22
N THR A 90 -3.99 8.69 -7.15
CA THR A 90 -4.82 7.72 -6.43
C THR A 90 -5.50 8.35 -5.22
N LEU A 91 -6.78 8.05 -5.05
CA LEU A 91 -7.53 8.30 -3.81
C LEU A 91 -7.95 6.97 -3.17
N GLU A 92 -7.49 6.70 -1.94
CA GLU A 92 -8.07 5.62 -1.13
C GLU A 92 -9.46 6.01 -0.62
N ALA A 93 -10.38 5.05 -0.67
CA ALA A 93 -11.76 5.26 -0.25
C ALA A 93 -12.36 4.03 0.44
N ASN A 94 -13.28 4.26 1.37
CA ASN A 94 -14.14 3.22 1.90
C ASN A 94 -15.47 3.17 1.12
N PRO A 95 -16.10 1.99 0.99
CA PRO A 95 -17.36 1.87 0.26
C PRO A 95 -18.49 2.78 0.74
N ASP A 96 -18.58 3.07 2.03
CA ASP A 96 -19.63 3.93 2.61
C ASP A 96 -19.47 5.43 2.26
N ASP A 97 -18.35 5.81 1.64
CA ASP A 97 -18.12 7.17 1.13
C ASP A 97 -18.48 7.33 -0.36
N LEU A 98 -18.65 6.22 -1.09
CA LEU A 98 -18.70 6.20 -2.56
C LEU A 98 -20.13 6.12 -3.11
N ASN A 99 -20.94 7.12 -2.78
CA ASN A 99 -22.24 7.31 -3.45
C ASN A 99 -22.04 7.93 -4.85
N LYS A 100 -23.12 7.94 -5.65
CA LYS A 100 -23.08 8.41 -7.04
C LYS A 100 -22.67 9.88 -7.11
N GLU A 101 -23.24 10.72 -6.25
CA GLU A 101 -23.01 12.15 -6.22
C GLU A 101 -21.53 12.48 -5.93
N LYS A 102 -20.94 11.81 -4.94
CA LYS A 102 -19.52 11.97 -4.57
C LYS A 102 -18.60 11.53 -5.70
N LEU A 103 -18.88 10.40 -6.35
CA LEU A 103 -18.06 9.88 -7.43
C LEU A 103 -18.14 10.74 -8.69
N THR A 104 -19.33 11.19 -9.07
CA THR A 104 -19.51 12.15 -10.17
C THR A 104 -18.75 13.44 -9.87
N SER A 105 -18.93 14.02 -8.67
CA SER A 105 -18.25 15.24 -8.27
C SER A 105 -16.72 15.07 -8.25
N LEU A 106 -16.21 13.94 -7.75
CA LEU A 106 -14.78 13.64 -7.75
C LEU A 106 -14.21 13.58 -9.17
N LYS A 107 -14.93 12.92 -10.08
CA LYS A 107 -14.52 12.75 -11.49
C LYS A 107 -14.54 14.08 -12.25
N GLU A 108 -15.53 14.92 -11.99
CA GLU A 108 -15.72 16.20 -12.69
C GLU A 108 -14.83 17.31 -12.13
N ASN A 109 -14.61 17.34 -10.82
CA ASN A 109 -14.01 18.48 -10.13
C ASN A 109 -12.56 18.26 -9.68
N THR A 110 -12.00 17.06 -9.83
CA THR A 110 -10.63 16.76 -9.40
C THR A 110 -9.85 15.99 -10.47
N PRO A 111 -8.50 16.05 -10.45
CA PRO A 111 -7.68 15.28 -11.38
C PRO A 111 -7.43 13.83 -10.91
N VAL A 112 -8.16 13.33 -9.89
CA VAL A 112 -8.04 11.94 -9.43
C VAL A 112 -8.41 11.00 -10.59
N ASN A 113 -7.50 10.09 -10.91
CA ASN A 113 -7.65 9.17 -12.04
C ASN A 113 -7.52 7.69 -11.65
N ARG A 114 -7.33 7.40 -10.36
CA ARG A 114 -7.32 6.04 -9.81
C ARG A 114 -8.01 5.98 -8.45
N LEU A 115 -8.79 4.94 -8.20
CA LEU A 115 -9.39 4.65 -6.89
C LEU A 115 -8.77 3.39 -6.29
N SER A 116 -8.55 3.39 -4.97
CA SER A 116 -8.27 2.19 -4.19
C SER A 116 -9.36 2.00 -3.16
N ILE A 117 -10.17 0.95 -3.30
CA ILE A 117 -11.39 0.76 -2.53
C ILE A 117 -11.19 -0.35 -1.50
N GLY A 118 -11.21 0.03 -0.23
CA GLY A 118 -11.03 -0.86 0.92
C GLY A 118 -12.24 -1.75 1.20
N VAL A 119 -12.54 -2.73 0.34
CA VAL A 119 -13.72 -3.62 0.47
C VAL A 119 -13.54 -4.65 1.58
N GLN A 120 -12.37 -5.28 1.62
CA GLN A 120 -11.92 -6.33 2.53
C GLN A 120 -12.65 -7.68 2.39
N SER A 121 -13.99 -7.68 2.34
CA SER A 121 -14.79 -8.86 2.02
C SER A 121 -16.18 -8.45 1.51
N PHE A 122 -16.81 -9.30 0.69
CA PHE A 122 -18.21 -9.17 0.29
C PHE A 122 -19.16 -9.98 1.20
N HIS A 123 -18.69 -10.44 2.37
CA HIS A 123 -19.51 -11.15 3.35
C HIS A 123 -19.62 -10.37 4.65
N ASN A 124 -20.84 -10.18 5.14
CA ASN A 124 -21.11 -9.36 6.33
C ASN A 124 -20.44 -9.90 7.60
N GLU A 125 -20.33 -11.22 7.74
CA GLU A 125 -19.70 -11.82 8.91
C GLU A 125 -18.23 -11.41 9.05
N ASP A 126 -17.50 -11.39 7.93
CA ASP A 126 -16.10 -10.93 7.88
C ASP A 126 -16.00 -9.43 8.19
N LEU A 127 -16.89 -8.62 7.61
CA LEU A 127 -16.92 -7.17 7.84
C LEU A 127 -17.20 -6.83 9.30
N VAL A 128 -18.08 -7.60 9.96
CA VAL A 128 -18.35 -7.49 11.40
C VAL A 128 -17.12 -7.91 12.20
N TYR A 129 -16.47 -9.03 11.86
CA TYR A 129 -15.24 -9.47 12.52
C TYR A 129 -14.15 -8.38 12.44
N LEU A 130 -13.98 -7.76 11.27
CA LEU A 130 -12.99 -6.70 11.03
C LEU A 130 -13.41 -5.32 11.59
N ASN A 131 -14.64 -5.17 12.08
CA ASN A 131 -15.25 -3.92 12.52
C ASN A 131 -15.22 -2.83 11.45
N ARG A 132 -15.70 -3.17 10.25
CA ARG A 132 -15.86 -2.26 9.11
C ARG A 132 -17.13 -1.41 9.26
N ALA A 133 -17.10 -0.19 8.75
CA ALA A 133 -18.24 0.74 8.79
C ALA A 133 -19.29 0.44 7.69
N HIS A 134 -18.87 -0.26 6.63
CA HIS A 134 -19.71 -0.65 5.51
C HIS A 134 -20.13 -2.13 5.60
N ASN A 135 -21.21 -2.48 4.90
CA ASN A 135 -21.66 -3.84 4.70
C ASN A 135 -21.45 -4.33 3.25
N ALA A 136 -21.70 -5.61 2.98
CA ALA A 136 -21.49 -6.24 1.68
C ALA A 136 -22.26 -5.56 0.54
N SER A 137 -23.51 -5.15 0.79
CA SER A 137 -24.35 -4.47 -0.21
C SER A 137 -23.77 -3.09 -0.57
N GLN A 138 -23.27 -2.35 0.42
CA GLN A 138 -22.58 -1.09 0.18
C GLN A 138 -21.26 -1.28 -0.57
N ALA A 139 -20.51 -2.35 -0.28
CA ALA A 139 -19.29 -2.70 -1.03
C ALA A 139 -19.58 -2.92 -2.53
N LEU A 140 -20.56 -3.76 -2.83
CA LEU A 140 -21.00 -4.00 -4.22
C LEU A 140 -21.44 -2.70 -4.87
N LYS A 141 -22.25 -1.90 -4.17
CA LYS A 141 -22.78 -0.66 -4.73
C LYS A 141 -21.71 0.39 -5.00
N ALA A 142 -20.69 0.48 -4.14
CA ALA A 142 -19.57 1.39 -4.32
C ALA A 142 -18.78 1.05 -5.59
N ILE A 143 -18.55 -0.24 -5.88
CA ILE A 143 -17.88 -0.67 -7.12
C ILE A 143 -18.73 -0.33 -8.33
N GLU A 144 -20.02 -0.70 -8.33
CA GLU A 144 -20.95 -0.36 -9.41
C GLU A 144 -20.99 1.14 -9.70
N ASN A 145 -21.08 1.96 -8.65
CA ASN A 145 -21.11 3.41 -8.80
C ASN A 145 -19.78 3.94 -9.35
N SER A 146 -18.64 3.39 -8.90
CA SER A 146 -17.31 3.83 -9.35
C SER A 146 -17.11 3.57 -10.84
N LEU A 147 -17.50 2.37 -11.30
CA LEU A 147 -17.50 2.02 -12.72
C LEU A 147 -18.47 2.90 -13.51
N SER A 148 -19.68 3.12 -13.00
CA SER A 148 -20.71 3.95 -13.65
C SER A 148 -20.29 5.43 -13.76
N ALA A 149 -19.50 5.93 -12.82
CA ALA A 149 -18.92 7.28 -12.86
C ALA A 149 -17.73 7.39 -13.84
N GLY A 150 -17.32 6.29 -14.46
CA GLY A 150 -16.25 6.27 -15.46
C GLY A 150 -14.85 6.17 -14.88
N PHE A 151 -14.67 5.61 -13.69
CA PHE A 151 -13.36 5.16 -13.23
C PHE A 151 -13.05 3.78 -13.85
N ASP A 152 -11.94 3.71 -14.58
CA ASP A 152 -11.45 2.51 -15.25
C ASP A 152 -10.21 1.93 -14.55
N ASN A 153 -9.40 2.78 -13.90
CA ASN A 153 -8.30 2.36 -13.05
C ASN A 153 -8.77 2.27 -11.58
N ILE A 154 -9.25 1.10 -11.19
CA ILE A 154 -9.75 0.80 -9.85
C ILE A 154 -8.96 -0.36 -9.26
N THR A 155 -8.64 -0.23 -7.99
CA THR A 155 -8.22 -1.33 -7.13
C THR A 155 -9.30 -1.68 -6.13
N VAL A 156 -9.53 -2.97 -5.95
CA VAL A 156 -10.28 -3.50 -4.80
C VAL A 156 -9.28 -4.12 -3.84
N ASP A 157 -9.33 -3.72 -2.57
CA ASP A 157 -8.54 -4.35 -1.51
C ASP A 157 -9.38 -5.45 -0.84
N LEU A 158 -8.84 -6.66 -0.75
CA LEU A 158 -9.42 -7.80 -0.05
C LEU A 158 -8.48 -8.29 1.06
N ILE A 159 -9.06 -8.88 2.11
CA ILE A 159 -8.31 -9.53 3.18
C ILE A 159 -8.68 -11.00 3.23
N TYR A 160 -7.69 -11.87 3.23
CA TYR A 160 -7.86 -13.32 3.39
C TYR A 160 -7.29 -13.81 4.72
N GLY A 161 -7.61 -15.05 5.09
CA GLY A 161 -7.21 -15.63 6.38
C GLY A 161 -7.99 -15.06 7.57
N ILE A 162 -9.15 -14.45 7.29
CA ILE A 162 -10.10 -14.02 8.33
C ILE A 162 -10.74 -15.29 8.92
N PRO A 163 -10.82 -15.45 10.26
CA PRO A 163 -11.35 -16.69 10.85
C PRO A 163 -12.76 -17.08 10.41
N THR A 164 -13.60 -16.09 10.06
CA THR A 164 -14.97 -16.30 9.56
C THR A 164 -15.04 -16.57 8.05
N LEU A 165 -13.95 -16.32 7.32
CA LEU A 165 -13.89 -16.49 5.87
C LEU A 165 -13.67 -17.96 5.53
N THR A 166 -14.72 -18.64 5.11
CA THR A 166 -14.60 -20.00 4.55
C THR A 166 -14.01 -19.97 3.14
N GLU A 167 -13.39 -21.06 2.71
CA GLU A 167 -12.88 -21.20 1.33
C GLU A 167 -13.96 -20.96 0.27
N LYS A 168 -15.19 -21.41 0.53
CA LYS A 168 -16.35 -21.16 -0.34
C LYS A 168 -16.63 -19.67 -0.48
N ASN A 169 -16.59 -18.93 0.63
CA ASN A 169 -16.82 -17.49 0.63
C ASN A 169 -15.62 -16.73 0.03
N TRP A 170 -14.41 -17.25 0.20
CA TRP A 170 -13.22 -16.69 -0.44
C TRP A 170 -13.28 -16.80 -1.96
N ARG A 171 -13.63 -17.97 -2.49
CA ARG A 171 -13.86 -18.13 -3.95
C ARG A 171 -14.93 -17.18 -4.47
N LYS A 172 -16.03 -16.99 -3.72
CA LYS A 172 -17.07 -16.00 -4.08
C LYS A 172 -16.58 -14.56 -4.06
N ASN A 173 -15.70 -14.19 -3.12
CA ASN A 173 -15.11 -12.84 -3.11
C ASN A 173 -14.28 -12.60 -4.38
N LEU A 174 -13.49 -13.60 -4.79
CA LEU A 174 -12.69 -13.55 -6.01
C LEU A 174 -13.56 -13.54 -7.27
N GLU A 175 -14.58 -14.40 -7.34
CA GLU A 175 -15.57 -14.44 -8.43
C GLU A 175 -16.22 -13.07 -8.65
N LEU A 176 -16.73 -12.45 -7.58
CA LEU A 176 -17.30 -11.10 -7.66
C LEU A 176 -16.29 -10.07 -8.17
N PHE A 177 -15.04 -10.11 -7.68
CA PHE A 177 -13.99 -9.21 -8.16
C PHE A 177 -13.75 -9.35 -9.67
N PHE A 178 -13.66 -10.59 -10.18
CA PHE A 178 -13.47 -10.84 -11.61
C PHE A 178 -14.69 -10.44 -12.45
N ASP A 179 -15.91 -10.70 -11.96
CA ASP A 179 -17.16 -10.37 -12.64
C ASP A 179 -17.33 -8.87 -12.84
N PHE A 180 -16.86 -8.05 -11.90
CA PHE A 180 -16.83 -6.59 -12.07
C PHE A 180 -15.79 -6.11 -13.09
N GLY A 181 -14.88 -6.97 -13.53
CA GLY A 181 -13.84 -6.62 -14.50
C GLY A 181 -12.80 -5.63 -13.96
N ILE A 182 -12.63 -5.55 -12.64
CA ILE A 182 -11.70 -4.61 -11.99
C ILE A 182 -10.26 -4.96 -12.34
N PRO A 183 -9.43 -4.02 -12.81
CA PRO A 183 -8.12 -4.37 -13.39
C PRO A 183 -7.03 -4.65 -12.35
N HIS A 184 -7.23 -4.27 -11.09
CA HIS A 184 -6.22 -4.42 -10.04
C HIS A 184 -6.84 -4.90 -8.71
N LEU A 185 -6.18 -5.86 -8.07
CA LEU A 185 -6.52 -6.44 -6.77
C LEU A 185 -5.33 -6.27 -5.82
N SER A 186 -5.56 -5.66 -4.66
CA SER A 186 -4.66 -5.84 -3.52
C SER A 186 -5.28 -6.88 -2.60
N SER A 187 -4.53 -7.92 -2.22
CA SER A 187 -5.02 -8.98 -1.35
C SER A 187 -4.01 -9.26 -0.25
N TYR A 188 -4.43 -9.01 1.00
CA TYR A 188 -3.57 -9.09 2.18
C TYR A 188 -3.96 -10.24 3.09
N ALA A 189 -2.97 -10.94 3.65
CA ALA A 189 -3.23 -11.84 4.77
C ALA A 189 -3.65 -11.01 5.99
N LEU A 190 -4.65 -11.48 6.74
CA LEU A 190 -4.98 -10.89 8.03
C LEU A 190 -3.86 -11.19 9.04
N THR A 191 -3.03 -10.18 9.30
CA THR A 191 -1.98 -10.25 10.33
C THR A 191 -2.44 -9.62 11.64
N VAL A 192 -2.14 -10.26 12.76
CA VAL A 192 -2.44 -9.74 14.11
C VAL A 192 -1.27 -8.91 14.62
N GLU A 193 -1.32 -7.61 14.32
CA GLU A 193 -0.28 -6.67 14.70
C GLU A 193 -0.34 -6.29 16.19
N ASN A 194 0.84 -6.12 16.80
CA ASN A 194 0.95 -5.66 18.19
C ASN A 194 0.25 -4.30 18.37
N LYS A 195 -0.37 -4.11 19.55
CA LYS A 195 -1.11 -2.89 19.93
C LYS A 195 -2.39 -2.61 19.13
N THR A 196 -2.80 -3.48 18.21
CA THR A 196 -4.12 -3.37 17.57
C THR A 196 -5.26 -3.77 18.52
N VAL A 197 -6.48 -3.37 18.15
CA VAL A 197 -7.69 -3.81 18.86
C VAL A 197 -7.86 -5.32 18.71
N LEU A 198 -7.58 -5.87 17.53
CA LEU A 198 -7.64 -7.31 17.27
C LEU A 198 -6.71 -8.10 18.19
N HIS A 199 -5.43 -7.71 18.28
CA HIS A 199 -4.47 -8.32 19.22
C HIS A 199 -5.00 -8.31 20.66
N SER A 200 -5.54 -7.17 21.10
CA SER A 200 -6.11 -7.01 22.44
C SER A 200 -7.33 -7.90 22.70
N LEU A 201 -8.19 -8.09 21.69
CA LEU A 201 -9.41 -8.89 21.80
C LEU A 201 -9.11 -10.40 21.76
N ILE A 202 -8.18 -10.83 20.91
CA ILE A 202 -7.69 -12.22 20.87
C ILE A 202 -7.01 -12.60 22.19
N ALA A 203 -6.12 -11.75 22.71
CA ALA A 203 -5.45 -11.98 23.99
C ALA A 203 -6.45 -12.13 25.16
N LYS A 204 -7.59 -11.44 25.08
CA LYS A 204 -8.70 -11.53 26.04
C LYS A 204 -9.69 -12.65 25.73
N LYS A 205 -9.43 -13.51 24.73
CA LYS A 205 -10.31 -14.58 24.24
C LYS A 205 -11.70 -14.11 23.82
N LYS A 206 -11.82 -12.86 23.37
CA LYS A 206 -13.08 -12.25 22.89
C LYS A 206 -13.29 -12.40 21.39
N MET A 207 -12.26 -12.78 20.66
CA MET A 207 -12.30 -13.03 19.22
C MET A 207 -11.48 -14.26 18.88
N THR A 208 -11.90 -14.99 17.85
CA THR A 208 -11.17 -16.14 17.31
C THR A 208 -9.83 -15.68 16.75
N PRO A 209 -8.70 -16.33 17.09
CA PRO A 209 -7.40 -16.03 16.49
C PRO A 209 -7.34 -16.43 15.01
N VAL A 210 -6.37 -15.86 14.28
CA VAL A 210 -6.04 -16.26 12.91
C VAL A 210 -5.42 -17.65 12.88
N ASP A 211 -5.61 -18.37 11.76
CA ASP A 211 -5.02 -19.70 11.52
C ASP A 211 -4.15 -19.67 10.26
N ASP A 212 -2.85 -19.91 10.44
CA ASP A 212 -1.87 -19.90 9.35
C ASP A 212 -2.21 -20.94 8.27
N LYS A 213 -2.79 -22.08 8.64
CA LYS A 213 -3.17 -23.12 7.65
C LYS A 213 -4.29 -22.62 6.74
N GLN A 214 -5.26 -21.90 7.30
CA GLN A 214 -6.32 -21.25 6.53
C GLN A 214 -5.73 -20.16 5.62
N ALA A 215 -4.83 -19.32 6.13
CA ALA A 215 -4.20 -18.26 5.35
C ALA A 215 -3.39 -18.81 4.16
N VAL A 216 -2.60 -19.87 4.37
CA VAL A 216 -1.86 -20.55 3.30
C VAL A 216 -2.81 -21.07 2.23
N LYS A 217 -3.87 -21.77 2.63
CA LYS A 217 -4.84 -22.31 1.67
C LYS A 217 -5.57 -21.23 0.88
N HIS A 218 -5.96 -20.13 1.53
CA HIS A 218 -6.56 -18.99 0.83
C HIS A 218 -5.59 -18.31 -0.14
N PHE A 219 -4.30 -18.23 0.21
CA PHE A 219 -3.27 -17.69 -0.68
C PHE A 219 -3.05 -18.59 -1.90
N GLU A 220 -3.00 -19.91 -1.74
CA GLU A 220 -2.92 -20.85 -2.87
C GLU A 220 -4.12 -20.69 -3.83
N LEU A 221 -5.33 -20.60 -3.28
CA LEU A 221 -6.55 -20.34 -4.06
C LEU A 221 -6.51 -19.00 -4.79
N LEU A 222 -5.98 -17.96 -4.14
CA LEU A 222 -5.83 -16.64 -4.75
C LEU A 222 -4.88 -16.71 -5.95
N LEU A 223 -3.74 -17.39 -5.83
CA LEU A 223 -2.79 -17.56 -6.94
C LEU A 223 -3.43 -18.32 -8.10
N GLU A 224 -4.10 -19.44 -7.83
CA GLU A 224 -4.78 -20.26 -8.84
C GLU A 224 -5.83 -19.44 -9.61
N GLU A 225 -6.73 -18.77 -8.90
CA GLU A 225 -7.84 -18.05 -9.53
C GLU A 225 -7.36 -16.79 -10.26
N THR A 226 -6.39 -16.05 -9.72
CA THR A 226 -5.87 -14.85 -10.40
C THR A 226 -5.13 -15.19 -11.69
N GLU A 227 -4.33 -16.27 -11.69
CA GLU A 227 -3.66 -16.78 -12.90
C GLU A 227 -4.68 -17.20 -13.97
N LYS A 228 -5.70 -17.98 -13.58
CA LYS A 228 -6.77 -18.43 -14.47
C LYS A 228 -7.52 -17.29 -15.15
N HIS A 229 -7.66 -16.15 -14.47
CA HIS A 229 -8.34 -14.96 -14.99
C HIS A 229 -7.37 -13.93 -15.63
N GLY A 230 -6.09 -14.28 -15.81
CA GLY A 230 -5.11 -13.47 -16.54
C GLY A 230 -4.55 -12.28 -15.75
N TYR A 231 -4.57 -12.34 -14.42
CA TYR A 231 -3.93 -11.34 -13.56
C TYR A 231 -2.48 -11.72 -13.28
N ILE A 232 -1.60 -10.74 -13.36
CA ILE A 232 -0.18 -10.90 -13.07
C ILE A 232 0.05 -10.62 -11.60
N HIS A 233 0.63 -11.60 -10.89
CA HIS A 233 1.07 -11.43 -9.51
C HIS A 233 2.41 -10.70 -9.47
N TYR A 234 2.37 -9.37 -9.53
CA TYR A 234 3.57 -8.56 -9.74
C TYR A 234 4.29 -8.19 -8.44
N GLU A 235 3.60 -8.25 -7.29
CA GLU A 235 4.15 -8.07 -5.94
C GLU A 235 3.35 -8.97 -4.96
N ILE A 236 3.94 -9.41 -3.83
CA ILE A 236 3.34 -10.36 -2.87
C ILE A 236 1.86 -10.14 -2.59
N SER A 237 1.43 -8.91 -2.37
CA SER A 237 0.03 -8.57 -2.07
C SER A 237 -0.73 -7.97 -3.24
N ASN A 238 -0.15 -7.82 -4.43
CA ASN A 238 -0.77 -7.10 -5.54
C ASN A 238 -0.81 -7.88 -6.85
N PHE A 239 -1.99 -7.86 -7.48
CA PHE A 239 -2.33 -8.57 -8.70
C PHE A 239 -2.97 -7.58 -9.67
N ALA A 240 -2.61 -7.66 -10.95
CA ALA A 240 -3.14 -6.70 -11.92
C ALA A 240 -3.14 -7.25 -13.33
N ARG A 241 -4.06 -6.75 -14.15
CA ARG A 241 -3.94 -6.87 -15.61
C ARG A 241 -2.73 -6.06 -16.10
N GLU A 242 -2.17 -6.48 -17.23
CA GLU A 242 -1.07 -5.77 -17.88
C GLU A 242 -1.43 -4.28 -18.09
N GLY A 243 -0.49 -3.39 -17.78
CA GLY A 243 -0.70 -1.93 -17.86
C GLY A 243 -1.43 -1.28 -16.67
N TYR A 244 -1.95 -2.06 -15.71
CA TYR A 244 -2.69 -1.55 -14.54
C TYR A 244 -1.97 -1.73 -13.21
N TYR A 245 -0.65 -1.95 -13.24
CA TYR A 245 0.14 -1.98 -12.00
C TYR A 245 0.03 -0.64 -11.30
N SER A 246 -0.19 -0.66 -9.97
CA SER A 246 -0.15 0.56 -9.16
C SER A 246 1.23 1.18 -9.29
N LYS A 247 1.31 2.33 -9.98
CA LYS A 247 2.59 3.01 -10.19
C LYS A 247 3.15 3.49 -8.87
N HIS A 248 2.30 3.99 -7.98
CA HIS A 248 2.74 4.48 -6.67
C HIS A 248 3.28 3.35 -5.79
N ASN A 249 2.57 2.20 -5.71
CA ASN A 249 3.08 1.04 -4.98
C ASN A 249 4.43 0.56 -5.53
N SER A 250 4.54 0.51 -6.87
CA SER A 250 5.77 0.06 -7.53
C SER A 250 7.00 0.92 -7.22
N ILE A 251 6.82 2.20 -6.87
CA ILE A 251 7.93 3.06 -6.44
C ILE A 251 8.61 2.47 -5.20
N TYR A 252 7.84 2.03 -4.21
CA TYR A 252 8.37 1.46 -2.97
C TYR A 252 9.20 0.20 -3.26
N TRP A 253 8.66 -0.70 -4.08
CA TRP A 253 9.27 -1.99 -4.37
C TRP A 253 10.45 -1.93 -5.32
N LEU A 254 10.55 -0.87 -6.13
CA LEU A 254 11.66 -0.65 -7.06
C LEU A 254 12.71 0.32 -6.50
N GLY A 255 12.66 0.65 -5.21
CA GLY A 255 13.61 1.55 -4.56
C GLY A 255 13.55 3.00 -5.06
N GLY A 256 12.41 3.41 -5.61
CA GLY A 256 12.18 4.77 -6.09
C GLY A 256 12.03 5.78 -4.95
N HIS A 257 12.19 7.06 -5.28
CA HIS A 257 12.13 8.14 -4.29
C HIS A 257 10.69 8.54 -4.01
N TYR A 258 10.38 8.91 -2.76
CA TYR A 258 9.07 9.42 -2.42
C TYR A 258 9.10 10.41 -1.26
N LEU A 259 8.25 11.42 -1.35
CA LEU A 259 7.98 12.37 -0.29
C LEU A 259 6.63 12.01 0.34
N GLY A 260 6.64 11.64 1.61
CA GLY A 260 5.43 11.50 2.41
C GLY A 260 5.19 12.74 3.26
N VAL A 261 4.00 13.33 3.17
CA VAL A 261 3.53 14.46 3.99
C VAL A 261 2.28 14.07 4.78
N GLY A 262 2.02 14.74 5.90
CA GLY A 262 0.99 14.36 6.86
C GLY A 262 1.55 13.58 8.05
N PRO A 263 0.79 13.44 9.16
CA PRO A 263 1.26 12.76 10.35
C PRO A 263 1.60 11.29 10.04
N SER A 264 2.66 10.76 10.66
CA SER A 264 3.23 9.43 10.41
C SER A 264 3.72 9.13 8.99
N ALA A 265 3.63 10.07 8.04
CA ALA A 265 4.07 9.83 6.67
C ALA A 265 5.58 9.59 6.60
N HIS A 266 5.99 8.58 5.83
CA HIS A 266 7.39 8.24 5.59
C HIS A 266 7.86 8.79 4.25
N SER A 267 9.15 9.10 4.16
CA SER A 267 9.81 9.59 2.95
C SER A 267 11.14 8.87 2.74
N PHE A 268 11.55 8.72 1.49
CA PHE A 268 12.82 8.12 1.11
C PHE A 268 13.38 8.81 -0.14
N ASN A 269 14.67 9.11 -0.15
CA ASN A 269 15.34 9.80 -1.26
C ASN A 269 16.54 9.02 -1.82
N GLY A 270 16.58 7.70 -1.63
CA GLY A 270 17.68 6.84 -2.09
C GLY A 270 18.86 6.74 -1.12
N ILE A 271 19.01 7.70 -0.21
CA ILE A 271 20.13 7.79 0.74
C ILE A 271 19.63 7.79 2.19
N SER A 272 18.53 8.48 2.46
CA SER A 272 17.95 8.62 3.78
C SER A 272 16.46 8.36 3.75
N ARG A 273 15.94 7.86 4.87
CA ARG A 273 14.52 7.82 5.15
C ARG A 273 14.20 8.70 6.35
N GLN A 274 13.03 9.31 6.34
CA GLN A 274 12.55 10.14 7.45
C GLN A 274 11.04 10.01 7.57
N TRP A 275 10.52 10.20 8.78
CA TRP A 275 9.08 10.12 9.01
C TRP A 275 8.57 11.18 9.95
N ASN A 276 7.33 11.56 9.71
CA ASN A 276 6.66 12.56 10.51
C ASN A 276 6.17 11.97 11.83
N VAL A 277 5.96 12.86 12.79
CA VAL A 277 5.38 12.51 14.08
C VAL A 277 4.02 11.81 13.91
N ALA A 278 3.84 10.67 14.57
CA ALA A 278 2.59 9.93 14.64
C ALA A 278 1.68 10.46 15.77
N ASN A 279 1.47 11.78 15.79
CA ASN A 279 0.65 12.45 16.79
C ASN A 279 0.04 13.74 16.20
N MET A 280 -1.28 13.79 16.16
CA MET A 280 -2.02 14.87 15.52
C MET A 280 -1.80 16.20 16.24
N LYS A 281 -1.72 16.21 17.57
CA LYS A 281 -1.47 17.46 18.32
C LYS A 281 -0.09 18.02 17.97
N GLN A 282 0.94 17.18 18.03
CA GLN A 282 2.32 17.59 17.71
C GLN A 282 2.47 17.98 16.23
N TYR A 283 1.77 17.28 15.33
CA TYR A 283 1.75 17.65 13.91
C TYR A 283 1.15 19.04 13.68
N MET A 284 0.08 19.39 14.40
CA MET A 284 -0.54 20.72 14.31
C MET A 284 0.28 21.85 14.94
N GLU A 285 1.28 21.53 15.77
CA GLU A 285 2.22 22.49 16.35
C GLU A 285 3.36 22.86 15.36
N PHE A 286 3.29 22.38 14.11
CA PHE A 286 4.29 22.58 13.06
C PHE A 286 4.76 24.03 12.91
N GLU A 287 3.85 25.00 12.87
CA GLU A 287 4.22 26.41 12.69
C GLU A 287 5.04 26.97 13.86
N GLN A 288 4.93 26.36 15.05
CA GLN A 288 5.69 26.73 16.24
C GLN A 288 7.02 25.99 16.32
N THR A 289 7.05 24.71 15.93
CA THR A 289 8.25 23.86 15.99
C THR A 289 9.17 24.00 14.79
N GLY A 290 8.64 24.44 13.65
CA GLY A 290 9.35 24.53 12.38
C GLY A 290 9.68 23.17 11.75
N THR A 291 9.17 22.05 12.25
CA THR A 291 9.36 20.72 11.64
C THR A 291 8.27 19.72 12.04
N THR A 292 7.85 18.90 11.08
CA THR A 292 6.96 17.73 11.29
C THR A 292 7.73 16.42 11.46
N VAL A 293 9.03 16.41 11.11
CA VAL A 293 9.89 15.22 11.08
C VAL A 293 10.23 14.82 12.51
N LEU A 294 9.86 13.58 12.87
CA LEU A 294 10.19 12.98 14.15
C LEU A 294 11.63 12.44 14.14
N GLU A 295 11.98 11.72 13.09
CA GLU A 295 13.27 11.04 12.99
C GLU A 295 13.71 10.93 11.53
N LYS A 296 15.03 10.92 11.34
CA LYS A 296 15.70 10.77 10.06
C LYS A 296 16.87 9.80 10.23
N GLU A 297 16.94 8.85 9.31
CA GLU A 297 17.99 7.84 9.25
C GLU A 297 18.73 7.93 7.91
N VAL A 298 20.06 7.99 7.95
CA VAL A 298 20.91 7.85 6.76
C VAL A 298 21.30 6.39 6.67
N LEU A 299 20.99 5.75 5.53
CA LEU A 299 21.17 4.32 5.38
C LEU A 299 22.63 3.97 5.09
N SER A 300 23.13 2.97 5.81
CA SER A 300 24.41 2.34 5.50
C SER A 300 24.33 1.59 4.16
N LYS A 301 25.50 1.23 3.62
CA LYS A 301 25.58 0.42 2.40
C LYS A 301 24.90 -0.94 2.59
N ASP A 302 25.08 -1.57 3.76
CA ASP A 302 24.46 -2.86 4.10
C ASP A 302 22.95 -2.75 4.20
N GLN A 303 22.43 -1.69 4.81
CA GLN A 303 20.98 -1.45 4.89
C GLN A 303 20.37 -1.26 3.50
N ARG A 304 21.02 -0.48 2.62
CA ARG A 304 20.56 -0.29 1.23
C ARG A 304 20.58 -1.60 0.43
N TYR A 305 21.60 -2.44 0.63
CA TYR A 305 21.65 -3.77 0.03
C TYR A 305 20.50 -4.65 0.54
N ASN A 306 20.30 -4.70 1.87
CA ASN A 306 19.24 -5.49 2.49
C ASN A 306 17.85 -5.04 2.01
N GLU A 307 17.60 -3.73 1.91
CA GLU A 307 16.36 -3.18 1.39
C GLU A 307 16.14 -3.56 -0.08
N TYR A 308 17.18 -3.47 -0.94
CA TYR A 308 17.07 -3.90 -2.33
C TYR A 308 16.74 -5.39 -2.45
N VAL A 309 17.45 -6.26 -1.71
CA VAL A 309 17.17 -7.72 -1.73
C VAL A 309 15.76 -8.02 -1.26
N MET A 310 15.32 -7.41 -0.15
CA MET A 310 13.99 -7.61 0.41
C MET A 310 12.88 -7.15 -0.54
N THR A 311 13.02 -5.95 -1.09
CA THR A 311 11.97 -5.36 -1.95
C THR A 311 11.91 -6.03 -3.31
N SER A 312 13.05 -6.28 -3.95
CA SER A 312 13.11 -6.87 -5.29
C SER A 312 12.59 -8.31 -5.34
N LEU A 313 12.95 -9.17 -4.36
CA LEU A 313 12.47 -10.55 -4.29
C LEU A 313 10.97 -10.66 -4.07
N ARG A 314 10.35 -9.66 -3.45
CA ARG A 314 8.89 -9.58 -3.26
C ARG A 314 8.13 -9.20 -4.53
N THR A 315 8.82 -9.01 -5.65
CA THR A 315 8.22 -8.66 -6.94
C THR A 315 8.46 -9.72 -8.01
N SER A 316 7.64 -9.66 -9.07
CA SER A 316 7.85 -10.47 -10.28
C SER A 316 9.11 -10.08 -11.08
N TRP A 317 9.67 -8.90 -10.83
CA TRP A 317 10.90 -8.42 -11.49
C TRP A 317 12.16 -9.04 -10.90
N GLY A 318 12.14 -9.41 -9.62
CA GLY A 318 13.21 -10.14 -8.95
C GLY A 318 14.46 -9.33 -8.63
N CYS A 319 15.39 -9.99 -7.95
CA CYS A 319 16.70 -9.46 -7.58
C CYS A 319 17.69 -9.69 -8.72
N ASP A 320 18.32 -8.63 -9.21
CA ASP A 320 19.29 -8.64 -10.30
C ASP A 320 20.73 -8.57 -9.75
N THR A 321 21.50 -9.62 -10.01
CA THR A 321 22.90 -9.72 -9.56
C THR A 321 23.83 -8.74 -10.28
N GLU A 322 23.49 -8.29 -11.49
CA GLU A 322 24.24 -7.23 -12.18
C GLU A 322 24.04 -5.88 -11.47
N HIS A 323 22.82 -5.60 -11.00
CA HIS A 323 22.57 -4.43 -10.16
C HIS A 323 23.35 -4.52 -8.84
N LEU A 324 23.39 -5.71 -8.22
CA LEU A 324 24.16 -5.91 -7.00
C LEU A 324 25.64 -5.58 -7.18
N GLU A 325 26.24 -6.07 -8.25
CA GLU A 325 27.65 -5.81 -8.55
C GLU A 325 27.91 -4.33 -8.86
N ASN A 326 27.07 -3.70 -9.68
CA ASN A 326 27.24 -2.31 -10.08
C ASN A 326 27.05 -1.31 -8.93
N VAL A 327 26.11 -1.56 -8.01
CA VAL A 327 25.77 -0.63 -6.93
C VAL A 327 26.50 -0.94 -5.63
N PHE A 328 26.66 -2.22 -5.29
CA PHE A 328 27.20 -2.65 -4.01
C PHE A 328 28.58 -3.32 -4.14
N GLY A 329 28.90 -3.93 -5.28
CA GLY A 329 30.19 -4.53 -5.56
C GLY A 329 30.29 -6.02 -5.21
N ASN A 330 31.38 -6.64 -5.67
CA ASN A 330 31.58 -8.10 -5.67
C ASN A 330 31.39 -8.79 -4.32
N LEU A 331 31.68 -8.12 -3.20
CA LEU A 331 31.46 -8.69 -1.87
C LEU A 331 29.99 -9.06 -1.65
N TYR A 332 29.07 -8.13 -1.96
CA TYR A 332 27.64 -8.28 -1.76
C TYR A 332 27.04 -9.27 -2.75
N THR A 333 27.47 -9.20 -4.02
CA THR A 333 27.05 -10.14 -5.07
C THR A 333 27.43 -11.57 -4.70
N ASN A 334 28.67 -11.79 -4.26
CA ASN A 334 29.13 -13.13 -3.86
C ASN A 334 28.40 -13.64 -2.61
N HIS A 335 28.09 -12.75 -1.65
CA HIS A 335 27.27 -13.09 -0.49
C HIS A 335 25.87 -13.55 -0.90
N PHE A 336 25.19 -12.77 -1.75
CA PHE A 336 23.88 -13.12 -2.30
C PHE A 336 23.92 -14.48 -3.02
N LEU A 337 24.84 -14.65 -3.96
CA LEU A 337 24.97 -15.87 -4.76
C LEU A 337 25.24 -17.10 -3.87
N LYS A 338 26.05 -16.97 -2.84
CA LYS A 338 26.31 -18.06 -1.89
C LYS A 338 25.07 -18.46 -1.11
N HIS A 339 24.25 -17.49 -0.69
CA HIS A 339 23.12 -17.74 0.21
C HIS A 339 21.79 -17.99 -0.51
N ILE A 340 21.67 -17.64 -1.79
CA ILE A 340 20.48 -17.91 -2.60
C ILE A 340 20.41 -19.37 -3.09
N ILE A 341 21.56 -20.03 -3.26
CA ILE A 341 21.65 -21.41 -3.81
C ILE A 341 20.72 -22.41 -3.11
N PRO A 342 20.68 -22.51 -1.76
CA PRO A 342 19.80 -23.48 -1.09
C PRO A 342 18.32 -23.28 -1.44
N PHE A 343 17.88 -22.05 -1.66
CA PHE A 343 16.50 -21.75 -2.03
C PHE A 343 16.20 -22.04 -3.50
N VAL A 344 17.21 -22.00 -4.37
CA VAL A 344 17.10 -22.45 -5.77
C VAL A 344 17.00 -23.98 -5.83
N GLU A 345 17.87 -24.68 -5.10
CA GLU A 345 17.88 -26.15 -5.03
C GLU A 345 16.59 -26.72 -4.45
N ASP A 346 15.98 -26.03 -3.47
CA ASP A 346 14.70 -26.37 -2.85
C ASP A 346 13.47 -25.81 -3.63
N GLY A 347 13.69 -25.28 -4.83
CA GLY A 347 12.62 -24.84 -5.75
C GLY A 347 11.79 -23.64 -5.28
N LYS A 348 12.24 -22.92 -4.25
CA LYS A 348 11.58 -21.71 -3.74
C LYS A 348 11.97 -20.46 -4.53
N VAL A 349 13.14 -20.47 -5.13
CA VAL A 349 13.65 -19.41 -6.01
C VAL A 349 13.93 -19.99 -7.38
N GLN A 350 13.63 -19.23 -8.42
CA GLN A 350 14.03 -19.55 -9.79
C GLN A 350 14.99 -18.48 -10.32
N GLN A 351 15.92 -18.90 -11.18
CA GLN A 351 16.88 -18.01 -11.82
C GLN A 351 16.62 -17.93 -13.33
N LYS A 352 16.63 -16.72 -13.88
CA LYS A 352 16.61 -16.46 -15.33
C LYS A 352 17.71 -15.47 -15.68
N GLY A 353 18.83 -15.97 -16.18
CA GLY A 353 20.03 -15.14 -16.39
C GLY A 353 20.55 -14.61 -15.05
N ASN A 354 20.69 -13.30 -14.92
CA ASN A 354 21.19 -12.63 -13.71
C ASN A 354 20.09 -12.34 -12.67
N VAL A 355 18.83 -12.65 -12.98
CA VAL A 355 17.65 -12.29 -12.18
C VAL A 355 17.12 -13.51 -11.42
N TYR A 356 16.86 -13.31 -10.13
CA TYR A 356 16.30 -14.30 -9.20
C TYR A 356 14.91 -13.87 -8.74
N THR A 357 13.90 -14.74 -8.92
CA THR A 357 12.52 -14.48 -8.49
C THR A 357 11.99 -15.61 -7.61
N LEU A 358 11.03 -15.29 -6.74
CA LEU A 358 10.34 -16.31 -5.95
C LEU A 358 9.39 -17.11 -6.83
N THR A 359 9.38 -18.44 -6.66
CA THR A 359 8.32 -19.32 -7.19
C THR A 359 7.05 -19.15 -6.37
N ASN A 360 5.92 -19.72 -6.83
CA ASN A 360 4.66 -19.67 -6.06
C ASN A 360 4.82 -20.26 -4.65
N ALA A 361 5.61 -21.34 -4.50
CA ALA A 361 5.96 -21.90 -3.19
C ALA A 361 6.87 -20.95 -2.39
N GLY A 362 7.84 -20.30 -3.03
CA GLY A 362 8.75 -19.37 -2.37
C GLY A 362 8.07 -18.11 -1.83
N LYS A 363 6.99 -17.64 -2.46
CA LYS A 363 6.24 -16.43 -2.03
C LYS A 363 5.68 -16.55 -0.61
N LEU A 364 5.33 -17.75 -0.15
CA LEU A 364 4.91 -18.01 1.24
C LEU A 364 6.04 -17.77 2.26
N TYR A 365 7.30 -17.78 1.82
CA TYR A 365 8.50 -17.65 2.65
C TYR A 365 9.31 -16.40 2.31
N ALA A 366 8.73 -15.43 1.59
CA ALA A 366 9.45 -14.28 1.05
C ALA A 366 10.32 -13.56 2.10
N ASP A 367 9.77 -13.30 3.29
CA ASP A 367 10.47 -12.58 4.35
C ASP A 367 11.62 -13.39 4.96
N GLY A 368 11.41 -14.70 5.14
CA GLY A 368 12.44 -15.59 5.65
C GLY A 368 13.60 -15.77 4.67
N ILE A 369 13.28 -15.88 3.38
CA ILE A 369 14.29 -15.95 2.30
C ILE A 369 15.07 -14.64 2.24
N ALA A 370 14.39 -13.48 2.22
CA ALA A 370 15.07 -12.18 2.20
C ALA A 370 16.00 -12.01 3.41
N ALA A 371 15.53 -12.32 4.62
CA ALA A 371 16.33 -12.19 5.84
C ALA A 371 17.60 -13.06 5.83
N ALA A 372 17.54 -14.27 5.24
CA ALA A 372 18.70 -15.15 5.11
C ALA A 372 19.78 -14.62 4.17
N LEU A 373 19.45 -13.64 3.32
CA LEU A 373 20.34 -13.05 2.32
C LEU A 373 20.95 -11.72 2.78
N PHE A 374 20.57 -11.24 3.97
CA PHE A 374 21.02 -9.96 4.51
C PHE A 374 22.50 -9.98 4.90
N MET A 375 23.12 -8.80 4.79
CA MET A 375 24.40 -8.48 5.40
C MET A 375 24.14 -8.01 6.83
N ILE A 376 24.81 -8.63 7.80
CA ILE A 376 24.63 -8.39 9.25
C ILE A 376 25.93 -7.89 9.86
#